data_AF-A0AAD9U0E5-F1
#
_entry.id   AF-A0AAD9U0E5-F1
#
_cell.length_a   1.000
_cell.length_b   1.000
_cell.length_c   1.000
_cell.angle_alpha   90.00
_cell.angle_beta   90.00
_cell.angle_gamma   90.00
#
_symmetry.space_group_name_H-M   'P 1'
#
loop_
_entity.id
_entity.type
_entity.pdbx_description
1 polymer ?
#
loop_
_entity_poly.entity_id
_entity_poly.type
_entity_poly.pdbx_seq_one_letter_code
_entity_poly.pdbx_strand_id
1 'polypeptide(L)'
;MCQIHPTDFNRFKVEDQWNEAIVDMEHSSCSCREWDLDDLSCIHAIAAATLKGMPINVLCSDFFTIGWMKQAYAMAVNPIPNPKAWDLSDDVLNRVVLPWKKKHFTGRPKKNHKLQFGRNESNKHVGIVGIRDTIKKVVQTHPVPQRIWQKNHIVIVCAIKKDITSLSARQHIKHSTPV
;
A
#
# COMPACT_ATOMS: atom_id res chain seq x y z
N MET A 1 0.76 -14.09 14.67
CA MET A 1 0.06 -13.13 15.54
C MET A 1 1.08 -12.64 16.54
N CYS A 2 1.25 -11.32 16.69
CA CYS A 2 2.21 -10.75 17.61
C CYS A 2 1.76 -10.99 19.07
N GLN A 3 2.67 -11.41 19.95
CA GLN A 3 2.42 -11.54 21.39
C GLN A 3 2.74 -10.20 22.07
N ILE A 4 1.91 -9.77 23.02
CA ILE A 4 2.05 -8.47 23.69
C ILE A 4 2.18 -8.70 25.19
N HIS A 5 3.28 -8.23 25.76
CA HIS A 5 3.60 -8.31 27.18
C HIS A 5 3.68 -6.89 27.77
N PRO A 6 2.72 -6.48 28.62
CA PRO A 6 2.82 -5.23 29.35
C PRO A 6 4.06 -5.23 30.23
N THR A 7 4.91 -4.20 30.11
CA THR A 7 6.10 -4.02 30.96
C THR A 7 5.87 -2.89 31.96
N ASP A 8 5.11 -1.87 31.57
CA ASP A 8 4.70 -0.74 32.40
C ASP A 8 3.34 -0.20 31.90
N PHE A 9 2.81 0.86 32.52
CA PHE A 9 1.55 1.48 32.14
C PHE A 9 1.52 1.96 30.67
N ASN A 10 2.62 2.53 30.18
CA ASN A 10 2.78 3.02 28.81
C ASN A 10 3.81 2.22 27.98
N ARG A 11 4.38 1.15 28.53
CA ARG A 11 5.42 0.36 27.85
C ARG A 11 5.00 -1.08 27.63
N PHE A 12 5.19 -1.54 26.39
CA PHE A 12 4.80 -2.87 25.96
C PHE A 12 5.96 -3.52 25.22
N LYS A 13 6.29 -4.75 25.61
CA LYS A 13 7.14 -5.63 24.84
C LYS A 13 6.24 -6.39 23.86
N VAL A 14 6.49 -6.23 22.56
CA VAL A 14 5.72 -6.86 21.48
C VAL A 14 6.65 -7.78 20.72
N GLU A 15 6.34 -9.06 20.71
CA GLU A 15 7.07 -10.07 19.93
C GLU A 15 6.29 -10.41 18.67
N ASP A 16 6.91 -10.17 17.51
CA ASP A 16 6.44 -10.66 16.23
C ASP A 16 7.25 -11.89 15.79
N GLN A 17 6.81 -12.55 14.72
CA GLN A 17 7.43 -13.75 14.15
C GLN A 17 8.95 -13.62 13.84
N TRP A 18 9.46 -12.39 13.63
CA TRP A 18 10.86 -12.15 13.26
C TRP A 18 11.64 -11.33 14.26
N ASN A 19 10.97 -10.50 15.07
CA ASN A 19 11.61 -9.48 15.88
C ASN A 19 10.82 -9.22 17.16
N GLU A 20 11.53 -8.77 18.18
CA GLU A 20 10.97 -8.18 19.39
C GLU A 20 11.10 -6.66 19.30
N ALA A 21 10.03 -5.95 19.71
CA ALA A 21 10.03 -4.51 19.79
C ALA A 21 9.51 -4.03 21.15
N ILE A 22 10.16 -3.00 21.69
CA ILE A 22 9.68 -2.27 22.86
C ILE A 22 8.95 -1.03 22.35
N VAL A 23 7.67 -0.93 22.71
CA VAL A 23 6.79 0.19 22.38
C VAL A 23 6.64 1.08 23.60
N ASP A 24 6.89 2.37 23.41
CA ASP A 24 6.68 3.41 24.41
C ASP A 24 5.57 4.36 23.92
N MET A 25 4.38 4.21 24.50
CA MET A 25 3.18 4.94 24.06
C MET A 25 3.20 6.41 24.50
N GLU A 26 3.99 6.76 25.51
CA GLU A 26 4.08 8.13 26.02
C GLU A 26 4.91 9.00 25.09
N HIS A 27 6.02 8.44 24.60
CA HIS A 27 6.93 9.11 23.70
C HIS A 27 6.60 8.86 22.22
N SER A 28 5.51 8.13 21.93
CA SER A 28 5.15 7.69 20.57
C SER A 28 6.33 7.04 19.84
N SER A 29 7.01 6.12 20.54
CA SER A 29 8.27 5.53 20.09
C SER A 29 8.20 4.01 20.05
N CYS A 30 8.98 3.40 19.15
CA CYS A 30 9.11 1.95 19.07
C CYS A 30 10.53 1.56 18.66
N SER A 31 11.12 0.56 19.32
CA SER A 31 12.49 0.11 19.02
C SER A 31 12.69 -0.43 17.60
N CYS A 32 11.61 -0.73 16.87
CA CYS A 32 11.67 -1.02 15.43
C CYS A 32 11.96 0.22 14.55
N ARG A 33 12.00 1.41 15.15
CA ARG A 33 12.30 2.74 14.58
C ARG A 33 11.33 3.26 13.52
N GLU A 34 10.41 2.44 13.03
CA GLU A 34 9.40 2.87 12.05
C GLU A 34 8.52 4.00 12.61
N TRP A 35 8.13 3.92 13.89
CA TRP A 35 7.33 4.99 14.51
C TRP A 35 8.13 6.28 14.68
N ASP A 36 9.39 6.18 15.13
CA ASP A 36 10.27 7.32 15.33
C ASP A 36 10.62 8.06 14.03
N LEU A 37 10.64 7.36 12.90
CA LEU A 37 11.06 7.90 11.61
C LEU A 37 9.89 8.44 10.78
N ASP A 38 8.76 7.73 10.78
CA ASP A 38 7.63 8.09 9.92
C ASP A 38 6.62 9.01 10.63
N ASP A 39 6.76 9.23 11.95
CA ASP A 39 5.73 9.83 12.81
C ASP A 39 4.36 9.12 12.70
N LEU A 40 4.39 7.88 12.22
CA LEU A 40 3.23 7.04 11.96
C LEU A 40 3.41 5.73 12.71
N SER A 41 2.39 5.34 13.48
CA SER A 41 2.42 4.13 14.28
C SER A 41 2.81 2.89 13.47
N CYS A 42 3.81 2.15 13.96
CA CYS A 42 4.19 0.86 13.41
C CYS A 42 3.20 -0.24 13.82
N ILE A 43 3.40 -1.45 13.30
CA ILE A 43 2.53 -2.60 13.59
C ILE A 43 2.54 -2.97 15.08
N HIS A 44 3.67 -2.79 15.77
CA HIS A 44 3.82 -3.07 17.20
C HIS A 44 3.05 -2.04 18.03
N ALA A 45 3.13 -0.77 17.66
CA ALA A 45 2.38 0.33 18.27
C ALA A 45 0.87 0.13 18.14
N ILE A 46 0.40 -0.28 16.96
CA ILE A 46 -1.01 -0.59 16.71
C ILE A 46 -1.46 -1.77 17.59
N ALA A 47 -0.63 -2.81 17.73
CA ALA A 47 -0.92 -3.95 18.58
C ALA A 47 -1.04 -3.53 20.06
N ALA A 48 -0.07 -2.77 20.57
CA ALA A 48 -0.06 -2.25 21.93
C ALA A 48 -1.27 -1.33 22.22
N ALA A 49 -1.59 -0.43 21.28
CA ALA A 49 -2.76 0.44 21.40
C ALA A 49 -4.09 -0.33 21.42
N THR A 50 -4.19 -1.39 20.61
CA THR A 50 -5.37 -2.26 20.58
C THR A 50 -5.58 -2.95 21.93
N LEU A 51 -4.49 -3.44 22.55
CA LEU A 51 -4.54 -4.01 23.89
C LEU A 51 -4.95 -2.98 24.95
N LYS A 52 -4.44 -1.75 24.84
CA LYS A 52 -4.76 -0.64 25.75
C LYS A 52 -6.16 -0.03 25.53
N GLY A 53 -6.86 -0.42 24.46
CA GLY A 53 -8.16 0.16 24.09
C GLY A 53 -8.05 1.60 23.57
N MET A 54 -6.87 2.02 23.10
CA MET A 54 -6.68 3.35 22.54
C MET A 54 -7.05 3.37 21.06
N PRO A 55 -7.71 4.44 20.58
CA PRO A 55 -8.10 4.52 19.19
C PRO A 55 -6.86 4.84 18.33
N ILE A 56 -6.73 4.16 17.19
CA ILE A 56 -5.50 4.21 16.36
C ILE A 56 -5.20 5.63 15.83
N ASN A 57 -6.22 6.47 15.68
CA ASN A 57 -6.09 7.84 15.20
C ASN A 57 -5.22 8.72 16.11
N VAL A 58 -5.06 8.39 17.40
CA VAL A 58 -4.21 9.16 18.32
C VAL A 58 -2.73 8.76 18.26
N LEU A 59 -2.38 7.71 17.52
CA LEU A 59 -1.00 7.21 17.41
C LEU A 59 -0.21 7.87 16.27
N CYS A 60 -0.89 8.64 15.43
CA CYS A 60 -0.29 9.32 14.29
C CYS A 60 -0.09 10.78 14.66
N SER A 61 1.00 11.38 14.18
CA SER A 61 1.21 12.82 14.36
C SER A 61 0.10 13.67 13.72
N ASP A 62 -0.12 14.86 14.28
CA ASP A 62 -1.11 15.82 13.80
C ASP A 62 -0.90 16.23 12.35
N PHE A 63 0.34 16.09 11.83
CA PHE A 63 0.68 16.28 10.41
C PHE A 63 -0.20 15.49 9.45
N PHE A 64 -0.69 14.33 9.88
CA PHE A 64 -1.54 13.46 9.07
C PHE A 64 -3.04 13.74 9.23
N THR A 65 -3.42 14.72 10.05
CA THR A 65 -4.83 15.11 10.21
C THR A 65 -5.33 15.86 8.98
N ILE A 66 -6.65 15.75 8.75
CA ILE A 66 -7.31 16.49 7.67
C ILE A 66 -7.12 18.01 7.84
N GLY A 67 -7.11 18.50 9.07
CA GLY A 67 -6.90 19.92 9.38
C GLY A 67 -5.55 20.40 8.88
N TRP A 68 -4.48 19.70 9.27
CA TRP A 68 -3.13 20.06 8.86
C TRP A 68 -2.93 19.93 7.35
N MET A 69 -3.44 18.86 6.74
CA MET A 69 -3.35 18.68 5.29
C MET A 69 -4.07 19.80 4.53
N LYS A 70 -5.27 20.20 4.95
CA LYS A 70 -5.98 21.35 4.35
C LYS A 70 -5.17 22.63 4.47
N GLN A 71 -4.50 22.83 5.59
CA GLN A 71 -3.65 24.00 5.82
C GLN A 71 -2.41 23.98 4.92
N ALA A 72 -1.75 22.83 4.78
CA ALA A 72 -0.60 22.66 3.89
C ALA A 72 -0.94 22.96 2.41
N TYR A 73 -2.15 22.58 1.98
CA TYR A 73 -2.66 22.85 0.63
C TYR A 73 -3.61 24.06 0.56
N ALA A 74 -3.62 24.94 1.57
CA ALA A 74 -4.49 26.13 1.57
C ALA A 74 -4.05 27.14 0.51
N MET A 75 -2.77 27.15 0.16
CA MET A 75 -2.23 27.96 -0.92
C MET A 75 -2.57 27.38 -2.28
N ALA A 76 -2.94 28.25 -3.22
CA ALA A 76 -3.24 27.84 -4.59
C ALA A 76 -1.98 27.26 -5.26
N VAL A 77 -2.07 26.01 -5.70
CA VAL A 77 -1.10 25.44 -6.63
C VAL A 77 -1.47 25.95 -8.01
N ASN A 78 -0.70 26.91 -8.51
CA ASN A 78 -0.92 27.44 -9.86
C ASN A 78 -0.75 26.32 -10.89
N PRO A 79 -1.64 26.24 -11.90
CA PRO A 79 -1.47 25.27 -12.97
C PRO A 79 -0.15 25.53 -13.68
N ILE A 80 0.52 24.46 -14.11
CA ILE A 80 1.68 24.58 -14.97
C ILE A 80 1.19 25.25 -16.27
N PRO A 81 1.80 26.38 -16.71
CA PRO A 81 1.38 27.06 -17.92
C PRO A 81 1.55 26.15 -19.14
N ASN A 82 0.88 26.48 -20.24
CA ASN A 82 1.08 25.76 -21.50
C ASN A 82 2.58 25.73 -21.85
N PRO A 83 3.15 24.59 -22.29
CA PRO A 83 4.54 24.52 -22.73
C PRO A 83 4.95 25.61 -23.73
N LYS A 84 4.00 26.10 -24.53
CA LYS A 84 4.23 27.22 -25.47
C LYS A 84 4.50 28.57 -24.80
N ALA A 85 4.13 28.73 -23.54
CA ALA A 85 4.31 29.94 -22.74
C ALA A 85 5.53 29.85 -21.80
N TRP A 86 6.29 28.76 -21.86
CA TRP A 86 7.51 28.61 -21.07
C TRP A 86 8.64 29.37 -21.74
N ASP A 87 9.34 30.19 -20.96
CA ASP A 87 10.58 30.84 -21.39
C ASP A 87 11.73 29.83 -21.21
N LEU A 88 12.08 29.16 -22.30
CA LEU A 88 13.12 28.12 -22.34
C LEU A 88 14.23 28.53 -23.30
N SER A 89 15.49 28.31 -22.91
CA SER A 89 16.65 28.47 -23.80
C SER A 89 16.60 27.47 -24.96
N ASP A 90 17.20 27.82 -26.09
CA ASP A 90 17.32 26.96 -27.28
C ASP A 90 17.90 25.57 -26.97
N ASP A 91 18.86 25.48 -26.05
CA ASP A 91 19.46 24.21 -25.62
C ASP A 91 18.45 23.23 -25.01
N VAL A 92 17.41 23.74 -24.33
CA VAL A 92 16.37 22.92 -23.70
C VAL A 92 15.28 22.56 -24.71
N LEU A 93 14.87 23.51 -25.55
CA LEU A 93 13.88 23.27 -26.61
C LEU A 93 14.37 22.23 -27.62
N ASN A 94 15.67 22.24 -27.94
CA ASN A 94 16.28 21.31 -28.88
C ASN A 94 16.76 19.99 -28.24
N ARG A 95 16.60 19.83 -26.92
CA ARG A 95 17.01 18.60 -26.23
C ARG A 95 16.03 17.47 -26.54
N VAL A 96 16.48 16.51 -27.35
CA VAL A 96 15.74 15.27 -27.60
C VAL A 96 15.86 14.33 -26.40
N VAL A 97 14.78 14.17 -25.64
CA VAL A 97 14.68 13.17 -24.56
C VAL A 97 14.16 11.86 -25.15
N LEU A 98 15.03 10.87 -25.27
CA LEU A 98 14.62 9.53 -25.70
C LEU A 98 13.87 8.83 -24.56
N PRO A 99 12.77 8.10 -24.85
CA PRO A 99 12.10 7.31 -23.84
C PRO A 99 13.07 6.28 -23.25
N TRP A 100 12.94 6.02 -21.95
CA TRP A 100 13.74 5.00 -21.30
C TRP A 100 13.58 3.66 -22.03
N LYS A 101 14.69 3.04 -22.42
CA LYS A 101 14.71 1.76 -23.13
C LYS A 101 14.11 0.70 -22.21
N LYS A 102 12.83 0.38 -22.39
CA LYS A 102 12.19 -0.75 -21.71
C LYS A 102 12.89 -2.03 -22.19
N LYS A 103 13.59 -2.72 -21.29
CA LYS A 103 14.02 -4.10 -21.55
C LYS A 103 12.75 -4.93 -21.69
N HIS A 104 12.51 -5.45 -22.88
CA HIS A 104 11.45 -6.43 -23.10
C HIS A 104 11.93 -7.72 -22.44
N PHE A 105 11.46 -8.03 -21.23
CA PHE A 105 11.68 -9.34 -20.66
C PHE A 105 10.92 -10.34 -21.54
N THR A 106 11.64 -11.30 -22.13
CA THR A 106 11.00 -12.47 -22.71
C THR A 106 10.19 -13.11 -21.59
N GLY A 107 8.88 -13.23 -21.79
CA GLY A 107 7.95 -13.67 -20.75
C GLY A 107 8.41 -14.95 -20.07
N ARG A 108 7.91 -15.19 -18.84
CA ARG A 108 8.21 -16.39 -18.05
C ARG A 108 8.16 -17.64 -18.94
N PRO A 109 9.23 -18.45 -19.02
CA PRO A 109 9.21 -19.69 -19.78
C PRO A 109 7.98 -20.50 -19.39
N LYS A 110 7.20 -20.96 -20.36
CA LYS A 110 6.06 -21.83 -20.07
C LYS A 110 6.60 -23.06 -19.34
N LYS A 111 6.12 -23.30 -18.12
CA LYS A 111 6.36 -24.58 -17.44
C LYS A 111 5.63 -25.65 -18.24
N ASN A 112 6.38 -26.51 -18.91
CA ASN A 112 5.85 -27.74 -19.50
C ASN A 112 5.53 -28.71 -18.37
N HIS A 113 4.34 -28.58 -17.76
CA HIS A 113 3.79 -29.66 -16.97
C HIS A 113 3.30 -30.73 -17.95
N LYS A 114 4.00 -31.88 -18.03
CA LYS A 114 3.41 -33.08 -18.62
C LYS A 114 2.23 -33.47 -17.73
N LEU A 115 1.02 -33.16 -18.19
CA LEU A 115 -0.21 -33.70 -17.62
C LEU A 115 -0.15 -35.22 -17.81
N GLN A 116 -0.05 -35.97 -16.71
CA GLN A 116 -0.38 -37.38 -16.76
C GLN A 116 -1.88 -37.48 -17.05
N PHE A 117 -2.22 -38.25 -18.08
CA PHE A 117 -3.56 -38.42 -18.59
C PHE A 117 -4.50 -38.98 -17.52
N GLY A 118 -5.57 -38.23 -17.25
CA GLY A 118 -6.77 -38.66 -16.53
C GLY A 118 -7.91 -37.73 -16.94
N ARG A 119 -8.73 -38.19 -17.89
CA ARG A 119 -9.67 -37.43 -18.70
C ARG A 119 -11.03 -37.30 -18.00
N ASN A 120 -11.60 -36.10 -17.99
CA ASN A 120 -13.03 -35.91 -18.19
C ASN A 120 -13.32 -34.50 -18.73
N GLU A 121 -13.91 -34.51 -19.92
CA GLU A 121 -14.29 -33.40 -20.76
C GLU A 121 -15.63 -32.82 -20.30
N SER A 122 -15.74 -31.49 -20.17
CA SER A 122 -16.96 -30.71 -20.50
C SER A 122 -16.74 -29.22 -20.21
N ASN A 123 -16.36 -28.46 -21.24
CA ASN A 123 -17.16 -27.35 -21.75
C ASN A 123 -16.38 -26.54 -22.78
N LYS A 124 -17.01 -26.40 -23.94
CA LYS A 124 -16.49 -25.72 -25.13
C LYS A 124 -16.39 -24.22 -24.86
N HIS A 125 -15.30 -23.62 -25.34
CA HIS A 125 -15.06 -22.17 -25.36
C HIS A 125 -16.23 -21.41 -26.02
N VAL A 126 -16.77 -20.41 -25.33
CA VAL A 126 -17.36 -19.22 -25.99
C VAL A 126 -16.24 -18.18 -26.08
N GLY A 127 -15.97 -17.71 -27.29
CA GLY A 127 -14.78 -16.96 -27.64
C GLY A 127 -14.59 -15.64 -26.91
N ILE A 128 -13.31 -15.28 -26.70
CA ILE A 128 -12.75 -14.09 -26.01
C ILE A 128 -13.19 -12.73 -26.64
N VAL A 129 -14.02 -12.73 -27.67
CA VAL A 129 -14.41 -11.52 -28.41
C VAL A 129 -15.42 -10.66 -27.64
N GLY A 130 -16.20 -11.21 -26.69
CA GLY A 130 -17.28 -10.47 -26.00
C GLY A 130 -16.88 -9.54 -24.84
N ILE A 131 -15.64 -9.61 -24.33
CA ILE A 131 -15.25 -8.86 -23.12
C ILE A 131 -14.82 -7.42 -23.44
N ARG A 132 -14.27 -7.19 -24.65
CA ARG A 132 -13.70 -5.89 -25.04
C ARG A 132 -14.76 -4.79 -25.17
N ASP A 133 -15.95 -5.16 -25.63
CA ASP A 133 -17.05 -4.21 -25.85
C ASP A 133 -17.76 -3.83 -24.54
N THR A 134 -17.76 -4.74 -23.56
CA THR A 134 -18.27 -4.48 -22.20
C THR A 134 -17.36 -3.50 -21.45
N ILE A 135 -16.04 -3.64 -21.57
CA ILE A 135 -15.09 -2.71 -20.93
C ILE A 135 -15.20 -1.30 -21.52
N LYS A 136 -15.39 -1.15 -22.84
CA LYS A 136 -15.56 0.16 -23.48
C LYS A 136 -16.83 0.88 -23.03
N LYS A 137 -17.92 0.15 -22.77
CA LYS A 137 -19.18 0.74 -22.26
C LYS A 137 -19.06 1.23 -20.81
N VAL A 138 -18.36 0.50 -19.94
CA VAL A 138 -18.19 0.88 -18.52
C VAL A 138 -17.34 2.15 -18.36
N VAL A 139 -16.35 2.36 -19.24
CA VAL A 139 -15.48 3.55 -19.21
C VAL A 139 -16.22 4.82 -19.65
N GLN A 140 -17.31 4.71 -20.41
CA GLN A 140 -18.05 5.86 -20.96
C GLN A 140 -19.19 6.35 -20.06
N THR A 141 -19.72 5.53 -19.15
CA THR A 141 -20.92 5.87 -18.35
C THR A 141 -20.63 6.43 -16.95
N HIS A 142 -19.37 6.55 -16.54
CA HIS A 142 -19.02 7.07 -15.22
C HIS A 142 -17.92 8.14 -15.31
N PRO A 143 -18.26 9.44 -15.37
CA PRO A 143 -17.28 10.47 -15.08
C PRO A 143 -16.88 10.28 -13.61
N VAL A 144 -15.58 10.10 -13.38
CA VAL A 144 -14.98 9.86 -12.05
C VAL A 144 -15.52 10.90 -11.05
N PRO A 145 -16.26 10.50 -10.00
CA PRO A 145 -16.66 11.46 -8.99
C PRO A 145 -15.45 11.75 -8.10
N GLN A 146 -14.97 12.99 -8.10
CA GLN A 146 -13.95 13.56 -7.21
C GLN A 146 -14.23 13.41 -5.68
N ARG A 147 -15.27 12.68 -5.26
CA ARG A 147 -15.73 12.57 -3.86
C ARG A 147 -15.15 11.42 -3.03
N ILE A 148 -14.37 10.51 -3.62
CA ILE A 148 -13.95 9.27 -2.93
C ILE A 148 -12.70 9.47 -2.04
N TRP A 149 -11.94 10.56 -2.22
CA TRP A 149 -10.68 10.79 -1.47
C TRP A 149 -10.87 11.40 -0.07
N GLN A 150 -12.09 11.75 0.34
CA GLN A 150 -12.31 12.56 1.54
C GLN A 150 -12.68 11.79 2.80
N LYS A 151 -12.93 10.48 2.72
CA LYS A 151 -13.31 9.68 3.89
C LYS A 151 -12.21 8.69 4.24
N ASN A 152 -11.47 9.05 5.30
CA ASN A 152 -10.62 8.16 6.09
C ASN A 152 -9.36 7.61 5.39
N HIS A 153 -8.57 8.48 4.77
CA HIS A 153 -7.25 8.11 4.22
C HIS A 153 -6.27 7.58 5.30
N ILE A 154 -6.36 8.04 6.56
CA ILE A 154 -5.62 7.45 7.69
C ILE A 154 -6.03 5.98 7.91
N VAL A 155 -7.32 5.65 7.82
CA VAL A 155 -7.80 4.26 7.94
C VAL A 155 -7.33 3.44 6.74
N ILE A 156 -7.24 4.03 5.54
CA ILE A 156 -6.71 3.36 4.35
C ILE A 156 -5.22 3.07 4.49
N VAL A 157 -4.40 4.03 4.92
CA VAL A 157 -2.94 3.82 5.13
C VAL A 157 -2.70 2.82 6.28
N CYS A 158 -3.44 2.92 7.38
CA CYS A 158 -3.39 1.93 8.47
C CYS A 158 -3.90 0.54 8.04
N ALA A 159 -4.95 0.45 7.21
CA ALA A 159 -5.47 -0.81 6.68
C ALA A 159 -4.47 -1.45 5.71
N ILE A 160 -3.83 -0.65 4.85
CA ILE A 160 -2.77 -1.12 3.96
C ILE A 160 -1.58 -1.65 4.77
N LYS A 161 -1.14 -0.96 5.84
CA LYS A 161 -0.09 -1.48 6.74
C LYS A 161 -0.53 -2.76 7.48
N LYS A 162 -1.82 -2.91 7.85
CA LYS A 162 -2.38 -4.16 8.42
C LYS A 162 -2.49 -5.32 7.40
N ASP A 163 -2.76 -5.03 6.13
CA ASP A 163 -2.90 -6.04 5.08
C ASP A 163 -1.55 -6.53 4.55
N ILE A 164 -0.53 -5.65 4.49
CA ILE A 164 0.84 -6.04 4.12
C ILE A 164 1.41 -7.05 5.14
N THR A 165 1.12 -6.89 6.43
CA THR A 165 1.56 -7.85 7.46
C THR A 165 0.76 -9.15 7.47
N SER A 166 -0.54 -9.12 7.14
CA SER A 166 -1.35 -10.34 7.04
C SER A 166 -1.01 -11.20 5.80
N LEU A 167 -0.51 -10.59 4.72
CA LEU A 167 -0.04 -11.29 3.52
C LEU A 167 1.31 -11.99 3.74
N SER A 168 2.20 -11.43 4.56
CA SER A 168 3.44 -12.11 5.00
C SER A 168 3.11 -13.37 5.84
N ALA A 169 2.12 -13.29 6.74
CA ALA A 169 1.70 -14.43 7.57
C ALA A 169 1.11 -15.60 6.75
N ARG A 170 0.52 -15.35 5.58
CA ARG A 170 -0.03 -16.42 4.71
C ARG A 170 1.02 -17.17 3.88
N GLN A 171 2.21 -16.62 3.71
CA GLN A 171 3.29 -17.29 2.96
C GLN A 171 4.06 -18.30 3.82
N HIS A 172 4.05 -18.17 5.15
CA HIS A 172 4.76 -19.07 6.07
C HIS A 172 3.99 -20.34 6.48
N ILE A 173 2.68 -20.44 6.21
CA ILE A 173 1.88 -21.64 6.53
C ILE A 173 2.17 -22.81 5.57
N LYS A 174 2.82 -22.58 4.41
CA LYS A 174 3.03 -23.63 3.40
C LYS A 174 4.32 -24.46 3.55
N HIS A 175 5.11 -24.24 4.61
CA HIS A 175 6.40 -24.94 4.80
C HIS A 175 6.54 -25.75 6.09
N SER A 176 5.43 -26.04 6.78
CA SER A 176 5.37 -27.01 7.89
C SER A 176 4.29 -28.02 7.49
N THR A 177 4.50 -29.33 7.31
CA THR A 177 5.12 -30.43 8.10
C THR A 177 5.08 -31.72 7.23
N PRO A 178 5.37 -32.99 7.66
CA PRO A 178 6.01 -33.51 8.90
C PRO A 178 7.15 -34.55 8.65
N VAL A 179 7.87 -34.87 9.75
CA VAL A 179 8.59 -36.12 10.13
C VAL A 179 9.45 -36.82 9.08
#